data_AF-A0A4R8PMS8-F1
#
_entry.id   AF-A0A4R8PMS8-F1
#
_cell.length_a   1.000
_cell.length_b   1.000
_cell.length_c   1.000
_cell.angle_alpha   90.00
_cell.angle_beta   90.00
_cell.angle_gamma   90.00
#
_symmetry.space_group_name_H-M   'P 1'
#
loop_
_entity.id
_entity.type
_entity.pdbx_description
1 polymer ?
#
loop_
_entity_poly.entity_id
_entity_poly.type
_entity_poly.pdbx_seq_one_letter_code
_entity_poly.pdbx_strand_id
1 'polypeptide(L)'
;MVSLNFILLSLAVYTSAVRSSPVDGPSVVASGGRDGGRDGGRNGRDGDRDRDRVRVDVYMCIDKNFSGDCTTDKIYTGGCYDAPEDFRGRISAIRNDDRRDTECTWYKQPFTLNRSSTAQVATSSRSGFKLEAWLPQNWTGRFLSTGNGGLGGCVQYEDLDYASSLGFATVATNNGHDGMSGASFLNNPDVIEDFAYRALHTGCLTHTQVETLRAIYEPLVDAAGDLVYPRLQPGAELTGAPQTYFTGRPFGAADWFKYAIFNDSGWDPLTLEPADYVLSSALNLFNIETFDGDLSAFRARGGKILHYHGLADGTISSENSPRYYEHVSRTMGAGPAALDEFYRFFRISGMAHCGGGPGAAFIGNRAQSVADLDPENNVLMAVVRWVEEGAAPEFVRGTAYVGGSGEAGVDFTRRHCRWPRRNVFRGGNYKDENAWACVE
;
A
#
# COMPACT_ATOMS: atom_id res chain seq x y z
N MET A 1 22.53 30.90 15.05
CA MET A 1 22.34 30.54 16.47
C MET A 1 22.14 29.04 16.51
N VAL A 2 23.11 28.31 17.05
CA VAL A 2 23.14 26.85 17.11
C VAL A 2 22.27 26.42 18.28
N SER A 3 21.09 25.86 18.01
CA SER A 3 20.36 25.09 19.03
C SER A 3 20.97 23.69 19.04
N LEU A 4 21.77 23.40 20.06
CA LEU A 4 22.25 22.06 20.33
C LEU A 4 21.06 21.17 20.70
N ASN A 5 20.80 20.13 19.90
CA ASN A 5 19.93 19.01 20.28
C ASN A 5 20.61 18.17 21.36
N PHE A 6 20.54 18.63 22.61
CA PHE A 6 20.71 17.77 23.78
C PHE A 6 19.32 17.26 24.19
N ILE A 7 19.14 15.94 24.07
CA ILE A 7 18.14 15.13 24.78
C ILE A 7 16.71 15.71 24.77
N LEU A 8 15.90 15.30 23.79
CA LEU A 8 14.46 15.22 23.93
C LEU A 8 13.94 14.10 23.02
N LEU A 9 13.27 13.11 23.63
CA LEU A 9 12.30 12.26 22.96
C LEU A 9 11.29 13.21 22.30
N SER A 10 11.51 13.53 21.03
CA SER A 10 10.71 14.55 20.33
C SER A 10 9.44 13.88 19.82
N LEU A 11 8.46 13.71 20.70
CA LEU A 11 7.09 13.42 20.32
C LEU A 11 6.44 14.73 19.83
N ALA A 12 6.41 14.93 18.51
CA ALA A 12 5.58 15.98 17.93
C ALA A 12 4.16 15.42 17.71
N VAL A 13 3.26 15.71 18.65
CA VAL A 13 1.83 15.43 18.51
C VAL A 13 1.16 16.69 17.98
N TYR A 14 0.75 16.69 16.71
CA TYR A 14 -0.01 17.80 16.14
C TYR A 14 -1.51 17.58 16.41
N THR A 15 -2.11 18.51 17.16
CA THR A 15 -3.57 18.67 17.25
C THR A 15 -3.95 20.02 16.65
N SER A 16 -5.14 20.09 16.06
CA SER A 16 -5.64 21.24 15.31
C SER A 16 -5.57 22.55 16.11
N ALA A 17 -4.75 23.51 15.68
CA ALA A 17 -5.10 24.94 15.54
C ALA A 17 -3.90 25.80 15.07
N VAL A 18 -4.21 26.70 14.14
CA VAL A 18 -3.54 27.98 13.78
C VAL A 18 -2.54 28.02 12.59
N ARG A 19 -3.06 28.65 11.52
CA ARG A 19 -2.49 29.46 10.41
C ARG A 19 -1.01 29.31 10.04
N SER A 20 -0.78 28.84 8.81
CA SER A 20 0.50 28.89 8.09
C SER A 20 0.52 29.94 6.97
N SER A 21 1.71 30.47 6.68
CA SER A 21 2.07 31.18 5.45
C SER A 21 3.09 30.32 4.66
N PRO A 22 3.16 30.43 3.32
CA PRO A 22 3.74 29.39 2.46
C PRO A 22 5.23 29.59 2.16
N VAL A 23 5.97 28.48 1.96
CA VAL A 23 7.27 28.46 1.25
C VAL A 23 7.34 27.20 0.36
N ASP A 24 7.78 27.39 -0.88
CA ASP A 24 7.82 26.42 -1.99
C ASP A 24 8.81 25.25 -1.77
N GLY A 25 8.45 24.05 -2.28
CA GLY A 25 9.26 22.83 -2.22
C GLY A 25 9.87 22.41 -3.57
N PRO A 26 11.03 21.71 -3.60
CA PRO A 26 11.69 21.33 -4.85
C PRO A 26 11.31 19.93 -5.38
N SER A 27 11.52 19.76 -6.68
CA SER A 27 11.17 18.62 -7.54
C SER A 27 12.21 17.47 -7.56
N VAL A 28 11.73 16.22 -7.70
CA VAL A 28 12.51 14.97 -7.74
C VAL A 28 13.04 14.65 -9.15
N VAL A 29 14.32 14.25 -9.27
CA VAL A 29 14.94 13.74 -10.51
C VAL A 29 15.45 12.31 -10.27
N ALA A 30 15.13 11.39 -11.17
CA ALA A 30 15.61 10.00 -11.14
C ALA A 30 16.90 9.85 -11.97
N SER A 31 17.93 9.18 -11.44
CA SER A 31 19.08 8.75 -12.24
C SER A 31 19.54 7.34 -11.86
N GLY A 32 19.57 6.44 -12.84
CA GLY A 32 20.20 5.13 -12.77
C GLY A 32 21.70 5.18 -13.10
N GLY A 33 22.47 4.26 -12.54
CA GLY A 33 23.91 4.10 -12.78
C GLY A 33 24.37 2.68 -12.46
N ARG A 34 25.19 2.11 -13.36
CA ARG A 34 25.59 0.71 -13.48
C ARG A 34 26.73 0.32 -12.52
N ASP A 35 26.67 -0.91 -12.01
CA ASP A 35 27.76 -1.57 -11.29
C ASP A 35 28.88 -2.06 -12.22
N GLY A 36 30.12 -1.84 -11.79
CA GLY A 36 31.33 -2.45 -12.35
C GLY A 36 32.16 -3.03 -11.20
N GLY A 37 32.22 -4.37 -11.13
CA GLY A 37 32.93 -5.08 -10.07
C GLY A 37 34.45 -5.08 -10.20
N ARG A 38 35.13 -5.44 -9.10
CA ARG A 38 36.25 -6.40 -9.10
C ARG A 38 36.63 -6.87 -7.70
N ASP A 39 36.99 -8.14 -7.72
CA ASP A 39 37.41 -9.13 -6.73
C ASP A 39 38.63 -8.78 -5.87
N GLY A 40 38.77 -9.44 -4.70
CA GLY A 40 40.07 -9.59 -4.03
C GLY A 40 40.09 -9.73 -2.50
N GLY A 41 40.19 -10.98 -2.02
CA GLY A 41 41.15 -11.31 -0.95
C GLY A 41 40.61 -11.63 0.46
N ARG A 42 40.56 -12.93 0.79
CA ARG A 42 40.42 -13.46 2.17
C ARG A 42 41.67 -13.18 3.00
N ASN A 43 41.49 -12.78 4.27
CA ASN A 43 42.25 -13.34 5.39
C ASN A 43 41.52 -13.11 6.72
N GLY A 44 41.39 -14.18 7.50
CA GLY A 44 40.53 -14.25 8.66
C GLY A 44 41.05 -13.55 9.91
N ARG A 45 40.09 -13.26 10.80
CA ARG A 45 40.18 -13.33 12.27
C ARG A 45 38.75 -13.34 12.79
N ASP A 46 38.36 -14.44 13.40
CA ASP A 46 37.20 -14.48 14.31
C ASP A 46 37.47 -13.48 15.44
N GLY A 47 36.72 -12.38 15.42
CA GLY A 47 36.78 -11.34 16.41
C GLY A 47 35.50 -10.52 16.34
N ASP A 48 34.62 -10.77 17.30
CA ASP A 48 33.61 -9.81 17.78
C ASP A 48 32.58 -9.31 16.75
N ARG A 49 31.67 -10.20 16.34
CA ARG A 49 30.45 -9.89 15.54
C ARG A 49 29.25 -9.42 16.40
N ASP A 50 29.48 -8.97 17.63
CA ASP A 50 28.40 -8.64 18.58
C ASP A 50 28.21 -7.12 18.79
N ARG A 51 28.88 -6.27 17.99
CA ARG A 51 28.87 -4.80 18.16
C ARG A 51 27.73 -4.03 17.50
N ASP A 52 26.89 -4.68 16.69
CA ASP A 52 25.81 -4.02 15.95
C ASP A 52 24.40 -4.38 16.47
N ARG A 53 24.29 -5.02 17.63
CA ARG A 53 22.99 -5.34 18.25
C ARG A 53 22.64 -4.31 19.32
N VAL A 54 21.65 -3.47 19.05
CA VAL A 54 21.01 -2.66 20.09
C VAL A 54 20.12 -3.60 20.92
N ARG A 55 20.37 -3.64 22.23
CA ARG A 55 19.50 -4.35 23.18
C ARG A 55 18.53 -3.33 23.76
N VAL A 56 17.23 -3.55 23.55
CA VAL A 56 16.18 -2.77 24.21
C VAL A 56 15.35 -3.75 25.04
N ASP A 57 15.25 -3.47 26.34
CA ASP A 57 14.38 -4.21 27.25
C ASP A 57 12.97 -3.60 27.15
N VAL A 58 11.99 -4.38 26.67
CA VAL A 58 10.58 -3.94 26.62
C VAL A 58 9.88 -4.44 27.88
N TYR A 59 9.36 -3.52 28.68
CA TYR A 59 8.60 -3.84 29.88
C TYR A 59 7.12 -3.97 29.54
N MET A 60 6.58 -5.19 29.62
CA MET A 60 5.16 -5.44 29.44
C MET A 60 4.53 -5.67 30.80
N CYS A 61 3.70 -4.74 31.27
CA CYS A 61 2.98 -4.87 32.53
C CYS A 61 1.58 -5.44 32.30
N ILE A 62 1.18 -6.42 33.11
CA ILE A 62 -0.04 -7.20 32.94
C ILE A 62 -1.30 -6.45 33.45
N ASP A 63 -1.14 -5.28 34.08
CA ASP A 63 -2.23 -4.50 34.69
C ASP A 63 -2.27 -3.03 34.20
N LYS A 64 -3.50 -2.51 34.02
CA LYS A 64 -3.82 -1.11 33.69
C LYS A 64 -3.34 -0.10 34.74
N ASN A 65 -3.00 -0.56 35.94
CA ASN A 65 -2.54 0.28 37.06
C ASN A 65 -1.03 0.23 37.34
N PHE A 66 -0.22 -0.44 36.51
CA PHE A 66 1.25 -0.50 36.65
C PHE A 66 1.78 -0.99 38.02
N SER A 67 0.98 -1.73 38.80
CA SER A 67 1.31 -2.04 40.21
C SER A 67 1.72 -3.49 40.51
N GLY A 68 1.90 -4.37 39.52
CA GLY A 68 2.39 -5.73 39.78
C GLY A 68 2.51 -6.60 38.54
N ASP A 69 3.60 -7.37 38.49
CA ASP A 69 4.06 -8.27 37.42
C ASP A 69 4.20 -7.65 36.03
N CYS A 70 5.34 -6.96 35.85
CA CYS A 70 5.86 -6.62 34.54
C CYS A 70 6.81 -7.74 34.08
N THR A 71 6.46 -8.41 32.99
CA THR A 71 7.38 -9.31 32.29
C THR A 71 8.24 -8.50 31.33
N THR A 72 9.56 -8.61 31.48
CA THR A 72 10.51 -8.02 30.52
C THR A 72 10.68 -8.99 29.36
N ASP A 73 10.13 -8.66 28.20
CA ASP A 73 10.47 -9.36 26.97
C ASP A 73 11.63 -8.65 26.27
N LYS A 74 12.63 -9.44 25.89
CA LYS A 74 13.86 -8.93 25.26
C LYS A 74 13.73 -9.12 23.76
N ILE A 75 13.45 -8.04 23.05
CA ILE A 75 13.43 -8.04 21.60
C ILE A 75 14.81 -7.64 21.10
N TYR A 76 15.41 -8.51 20.29
CA TYR A 76 16.69 -8.23 19.66
C TYR A 76 16.44 -7.62 18.29
N THR A 77 16.69 -6.31 18.15
CA THR A 77 16.67 -5.69 16.83
C THR A 77 17.86 -6.21 16.03
N GLY A 78 17.60 -6.89 14.91
CA GLY A 78 18.65 -7.38 14.02
C GLY A 78 19.30 -6.22 13.26
N GLY A 79 20.32 -5.58 13.86
CA GLY A 79 21.03 -4.46 13.25
C GLY A 79 20.17 -3.20 13.03
N CYS A 80 20.81 -2.04 12.87
CA CYS A 80 20.12 -0.77 12.62
C CYS A 80 19.45 -0.65 11.24
N TYR A 81 19.57 -1.67 10.40
CA TYR A 81 19.36 -1.56 8.96
C TYR A 81 18.00 -2.10 8.51
N ASP A 82 17.35 -2.92 9.33
CA ASP A 82 16.22 -3.74 8.96
C ASP A 82 15.19 -3.78 10.08
N ALA A 83 13.89 -3.70 9.74
CA ALA A 83 12.82 -4.05 10.67
C ALA A 83 13.08 -5.48 11.20
N PRO A 84 13.09 -5.71 12.53
CA PRO A 84 13.46 -7.01 13.07
C PRO A 84 12.52 -8.12 12.56
N GLU A 85 13.04 -9.33 12.38
CA GLU A 85 12.31 -10.46 11.78
C GLU A 85 10.99 -10.77 12.53
N ASP A 86 10.98 -10.57 13.84
CA ASP A 86 9.80 -10.72 14.71
C ASP A 86 8.68 -9.68 14.44
N PHE A 87 9.03 -8.51 13.91
CA PHE A 87 8.04 -7.50 13.48
C PHE A 87 7.55 -7.76 12.05
N ARG A 88 8.39 -8.33 11.17
CA ARG A 88 8.02 -8.68 9.79
C ARG A 88 6.88 -9.70 9.73
N GLY A 89 6.81 -10.61 10.70
CA GLY A 89 5.75 -11.62 10.83
C GLY A 89 4.37 -11.06 11.22
N ARG A 90 4.29 -9.83 11.74
CA ARG A 90 3.02 -9.16 12.12
C ARG A 90 2.35 -8.42 10.96
N ILE A 91 3.00 -8.35 9.80
CA ILE A 91 2.54 -7.62 8.60
C ILE A 91 1.71 -8.52 7.66
N SER A 92 0.99 -9.50 8.19
CA SER A 92 0.05 -10.30 7.39
C SER A 92 -1.30 -10.46 8.06
N ALA A 93 -2.34 -10.24 7.26
CA ALA A 93 -3.75 -10.20 7.63
C ALA A 93 -4.23 -11.46 8.39
N ILE A 94 -5.26 -11.30 9.26
CA ILE A 94 -6.60 -11.95 9.20
C ILE A 94 -7.32 -12.10 10.55
N ARG A 95 -8.62 -11.75 10.56
CA ARG A 95 -9.65 -12.16 11.52
C ARG A 95 -9.88 -13.69 11.54
N ASN A 96 -9.94 -14.30 12.72
CA ASN A 96 -11.09 -15.18 13.00
C ASN A 96 -11.44 -15.18 14.50
N ASP A 97 -12.74 -15.10 14.72
CA ASP A 97 -13.49 -15.17 15.96
C ASP A 97 -13.67 -16.66 16.28
N ASP A 98 -13.04 -17.17 17.34
CA ASP A 98 -13.50 -18.43 17.95
C ASP A 98 -13.65 -18.25 19.45
N ARG A 99 -14.92 -18.24 19.85
CA ARG A 99 -15.42 -18.22 21.21
C ARG A 99 -15.53 -19.68 21.66
N ARG A 100 -14.51 -20.18 22.38
CA ARG A 100 -14.66 -21.16 23.48
C ARG A 100 -13.32 -21.46 24.18
N ASP A 101 -13.24 -20.91 25.39
CA ASP A 101 -12.79 -21.49 26.67
C ASP A 101 -11.31 -21.84 26.97
N THR A 102 -10.81 -21.09 27.98
CA THR A 102 -9.98 -21.51 29.14
C THR A 102 -8.48 -21.23 29.19
N GLU A 103 -7.91 -20.43 28.30
CA GLU A 103 -6.56 -19.88 28.50
C GLU A 103 -6.54 -18.35 28.51
N CYS A 104 -5.79 -17.79 29.45
CA CYS A 104 -5.70 -16.37 29.75
C CYS A 104 -5.38 -15.53 28.50
N THR A 105 -6.17 -14.47 28.35
CA THR A 105 -6.20 -13.56 27.21
C THR A 105 -4.92 -12.73 27.12
N TRP A 106 -4.07 -13.11 26.18
CA TRP A 106 -3.09 -12.19 25.59
C TRP A 106 -3.85 -11.00 25.00
N TYR A 107 -3.36 -9.76 25.18
CA TYR A 107 -3.65 -8.67 24.24
C TYR A 107 -2.93 -8.95 22.91
N LYS A 108 -3.26 -10.08 22.29
CA LYS A 108 -3.21 -10.24 20.86
C LYS A 108 -4.49 -9.58 20.33
N GLN A 109 -4.60 -8.25 20.48
CA GLN A 109 -5.39 -7.52 19.50
C GLN A 109 -4.64 -7.77 18.19
N PRO A 110 -5.23 -8.45 17.19
CA PRO A 110 -4.62 -8.54 15.87
C PRO A 110 -4.63 -7.12 15.29
N PHE A 111 -3.65 -6.31 15.68
CA PHE A 111 -3.39 -5.04 15.05
C PHE A 111 -2.96 -5.37 13.63
N THR A 112 -3.87 -5.12 12.69
CA THR A 112 -3.60 -5.37 11.29
C THR A 112 -2.99 -4.10 10.73
N LEU A 113 -1.66 -4.07 10.64
CA LEU A 113 -0.97 -3.15 9.72
C LEU A 113 -1.41 -3.53 8.31
N ASN A 114 -1.96 -2.59 7.56
CA ASN A 114 -2.30 -2.84 6.16
C ASN A 114 -1.05 -2.88 5.28
N ARG A 115 -0.01 -2.12 5.65
CA ARG A 115 1.25 -2.01 4.92
C ARG A 115 2.29 -1.30 5.76
N SER A 116 3.52 -1.80 5.78
CA SER A 116 4.71 -0.97 5.96
C SER A 116 5.20 -0.56 4.58
N SER A 117 5.69 0.67 4.44
CA SER A 117 6.37 1.11 3.23
C SER A 117 7.70 1.73 3.62
N THR A 118 8.78 1.14 3.10
CA THR A 118 10.14 1.66 3.24
C THR A 118 10.50 2.41 1.97
N ALA A 119 10.90 3.67 2.09
CA ALA A 119 11.32 4.50 0.97
C ALA A 119 12.73 5.04 1.22
N GLN A 120 13.52 5.14 0.17
CA GLN A 120 14.79 5.86 0.20
C GLN A 120 14.59 7.23 -0.44
N VAL A 121 14.78 8.28 0.34
CA VAL A 121 14.53 9.67 -0.06
C VAL A 121 15.87 10.38 -0.24
N ALA A 122 16.20 10.72 -1.49
CA ALA A 122 17.38 11.54 -1.78
C ALA A 122 17.13 12.99 -1.34
N THR A 123 18.08 13.57 -0.60
CA THR A 123 18.04 14.98 -0.15
C THR A 123 19.12 15.82 -0.80
N SER A 124 20.17 15.19 -1.36
CA SER A 124 21.16 15.81 -2.23
C SER A 124 21.65 14.81 -3.29
N SER A 125 22.63 15.19 -4.11
CA SER A 125 23.29 14.26 -5.05
C SER A 125 24.16 13.19 -4.38
N ARG A 126 24.39 13.29 -3.06
CA ARG A 126 25.33 12.45 -2.30
C ARG A 126 24.83 12.12 -0.88
N SER A 127 23.57 12.42 -0.58
CA SER A 127 22.94 12.07 0.70
C SER A 127 21.44 11.79 0.54
N GLY A 128 20.88 11.13 1.55
CA GLY A 128 19.48 10.75 1.61
C GLY A 128 19.20 9.94 2.86
N PHE A 129 17.92 9.73 3.15
CA PHE A 129 17.47 9.00 4.33
C PHE A 129 16.52 7.86 3.96
N LYS A 130 16.42 6.89 4.85
CA LYS A 130 15.37 5.86 4.82
C LYS A 130 14.18 6.37 5.62
N LEU A 131 12.99 6.21 5.07
CA LEU A 131 11.72 6.52 5.68
C LEU A 131 10.91 5.23 5.80
N GLU A 132 10.34 5.01 6.97
CA GLU A 132 9.36 3.98 7.25
C GLU A 132 8.01 4.65 7.53
N ALA A 133 6.94 4.18 6.89
CA ALA A 133 5.57 4.63 7.17
C ALA A 133 4.67 3.44 7.50
N TRP A 134 4.00 3.49 8.66
CA TRP A 134 3.12 2.46 9.19
C TRP A 134 1.70 3.02 9.29
N LEU A 135 0.80 2.50 8.45
CA LEU A 135 -0.57 3.00 8.30
C LEU A 135 -1.58 2.00 8.92
N PRO A 136 -2.21 2.32 10.06
CA PRO A 136 -3.15 1.43 10.73
C PRO A 136 -4.46 1.29 9.96
N GLN A 137 -5.09 0.12 10.03
CA GLN A 137 -6.48 -0.05 9.56
C GLN A 137 -7.47 0.81 10.35
N ASN A 138 -7.34 0.83 11.68
CA ASN A 138 -8.19 1.62 12.56
C ASN A 138 -7.56 2.99 12.81
N TRP A 139 -7.40 3.76 11.73
CA TRP A 139 -6.78 5.07 11.83
C TRP A 139 -7.68 6.06 12.55
N THR A 140 -7.14 6.67 13.60
CA THR A 140 -7.87 7.64 14.44
C THR A 140 -7.86 9.05 13.87
N GLY A 141 -7.33 9.23 12.66
CA GLY A 141 -7.12 10.56 12.12
C GLY A 141 -6.04 11.32 12.87
N ARG A 142 -4.98 10.66 13.32
CA ARG A 142 -3.83 11.29 13.96
C ARG A 142 -2.57 10.87 13.24
N PHE A 143 -1.64 11.80 13.09
CA PHE A 143 -0.32 11.57 12.48
C PHE A 143 0.74 11.73 13.57
N LEU A 144 1.79 10.92 13.50
CA LEU A 144 2.93 11.01 14.40
C LEU A 144 4.23 10.73 13.62
N SER A 145 5.24 11.55 13.84
CA SER A 145 6.60 11.17 13.48
C SER A 145 7.35 10.79 14.73
N THR A 146 8.04 9.66 14.69
CA THR A 146 9.03 9.33 15.70
C THR A 146 10.35 10.01 15.34
N GLY A 147 11.28 10.02 16.30
CA GLY A 147 12.63 10.52 16.11
C GLY A 147 13.66 9.42 16.29
N ASN A 148 14.91 9.82 16.48
CA ASN A 148 16.01 8.92 16.80
C ASN A 148 16.67 9.33 18.13
N GLY A 149 17.56 8.49 18.65
CA GLY A 149 18.33 8.77 19.88
C GLY A 149 19.81 9.04 19.62
N GLY A 150 20.41 9.98 20.35
CA GLY A 150 21.85 10.27 20.31
C GLY A 150 22.33 10.74 18.92
N LEU A 151 23.44 10.17 18.44
CA LEU A 151 23.92 10.32 17.05
C LEU A 151 23.38 9.18 16.15
N GLY A 152 22.24 8.59 16.53
CA GLY A 152 21.70 7.41 15.90
C GLY A 152 21.03 7.71 14.57
N GLY A 153 21.37 6.91 13.58
CA GLY A 153 20.68 6.78 12.30
C GLY A 153 19.91 5.45 12.21
N CYS A 154 19.22 5.07 13.28
CA CYS A 154 18.48 3.82 13.35
C CYS A 154 17.02 4.14 13.59
N VAL A 155 16.13 3.65 12.72
CA VAL A 155 14.69 3.78 12.90
C VAL A 155 14.29 3.11 14.23
N GLN A 156 13.57 3.84 15.07
CA GLN A 156 13.00 3.32 16.32
C GLN A 156 11.71 2.55 16.02
N TYR A 157 11.85 1.27 15.68
CA TYR A 157 10.72 0.42 15.28
C TYR A 157 9.74 0.17 16.43
N GLU A 158 10.21 0.16 17.67
CA GLU A 158 9.39 0.07 18.87
C GLU A 158 8.41 1.24 19.00
N ASP A 159 8.85 2.46 18.69
CA ASP A 159 8.01 3.67 18.75
C ASP A 159 7.03 3.70 17.57
N LEU A 160 7.46 3.21 16.40
CA LEU A 160 6.57 3.01 15.25
C LEU A 160 5.43 2.04 15.57
N ASP A 161 5.75 0.87 16.14
CA ASP A 161 4.76 -0.14 16.54
C ASP A 161 3.82 0.41 17.62
N TYR A 162 4.39 1.04 18.66
CA TYR A 162 3.59 1.62 19.75
C TYR A 162 2.60 2.66 19.24
N ALA A 163 3.07 3.67 18.49
CA ALA A 163 2.19 4.73 17.99
C ALA A 163 1.16 4.20 16.99
N SER A 164 1.56 3.33 16.07
CA SER A 164 0.64 2.76 15.09
C SER A 164 -0.43 1.88 15.75
N SER A 165 -0.08 1.12 16.80
CA SER A 165 -1.02 0.31 17.58
C SER A 165 -2.12 1.14 18.26
N LEU A 166 -1.84 2.42 18.56
CA LEU A 166 -2.78 3.40 19.09
C LEU A 166 -3.59 4.13 17.99
N GLY A 167 -3.46 3.68 16.74
CA GLY A 167 -4.20 4.17 15.59
C GLY A 167 -3.65 5.48 15.02
N PHE A 168 -2.37 5.79 15.21
CA PHE A 168 -1.69 6.88 14.50
C PHE A 168 -1.15 6.38 13.15
N ALA A 169 -1.24 7.21 12.12
CA ALA A 169 -0.41 7.05 10.93
C ALA A 169 1.00 7.52 11.32
N THR A 170 1.95 6.58 11.43
CA THR A 170 3.24 6.85 12.06
C THR A 170 4.38 6.73 11.05
N VAL A 171 5.30 7.68 11.06
CA VAL A 171 6.52 7.66 10.25
C VAL A 171 7.78 7.71 11.12
N ALA A 172 8.88 7.20 10.60
CA ALA A 172 10.20 7.29 11.20
C ALA A 172 11.29 7.36 10.13
N THR A 173 12.42 7.99 10.45
CA THR A 173 13.57 8.02 9.54
C THR A 173 14.82 7.47 10.18
N ASN A 174 15.83 7.15 9.37
CA ASN A 174 17.17 6.85 9.84
C ASN A 174 18.02 8.12 10.03
N ASN A 175 17.45 9.32 10.12
CA ASN A 175 18.21 10.57 10.31
C ASN A 175 19.30 10.85 9.24
N GLY A 176 19.24 10.21 8.05
CA GLY A 176 20.17 10.48 6.95
C GLY A 176 21.45 9.65 6.94
N HIS A 177 21.62 8.72 7.88
CA HIS A 177 22.70 7.73 7.85
C HIS A 177 22.28 6.45 8.54
N ASP A 178 23.08 5.39 8.43
CA ASP A 178 22.83 4.18 9.21
C ASP A 178 23.80 4.07 10.39
N GLY A 179 23.35 3.40 11.47
CA GLY A 179 24.17 3.09 12.64
C GLY A 179 24.23 4.20 13.70
N MET A 180 24.93 3.92 14.80
CA MET A 180 24.98 4.80 15.99
C MET A 180 26.18 5.75 16.02
N SER A 181 26.99 5.76 14.96
CA SER A 181 28.23 6.52 14.87
C SER A 181 28.09 7.70 13.91
N GLY A 182 28.69 8.84 14.28
CA GLY A 182 28.81 10.01 13.40
C GLY A 182 29.89 9.86 12.31
N ALA A 183 30.41 8.66 12.04
CA ALA A 183 31.42 8.44 11.00
C ALA A 183 30.97 8.96 9.63
N SER A 184 29.68 8.82 9.32
CA SER A 184 29.07 9.28 8.06
C SER A 184 29.09 10.81 7.89
N PHE A 185 29.33 11.57 8.96
CA PHE A 185 29.46 13.04 8.91
C PHE A 185 30.82 13.49 8.37
N LEU A 186 31.84 12.63 8.44
CA LEU A 186 33.20 12.98 8.06
C LEU A 186 33.26 13.34 6.57
N ASN A 187 33.69 14.57 6.27
CA ASN A 187 33.75 15.12 4.92
C ASN A 187 32.41 15.07 4.16
N ASN A 188 31.28 15.02 4.89
CA ASN A 188 29.94 14.94 4.31
C ASN A 188 28.94 15.86 5.03
N PRO A 189 28.98 17.19 4.75
CA PRO A 189 28.07 18.15 5.37
C PRO A 189 26.59 17.86 5.03
N ASP A 190 26.30 17.25 3.89
CA ASP A 190 24.93 16.91 3.49
C ASP A 190 24.27 15.90 4.47
N VAL A 191 25.03 14.91 4.96
CA VAL A 191 24.53 13.95 5.97
C VAL A 191 24.37 14.61 7.34
N ILE A 192 25.19 15.62 7.66
CA ILE A 192 25.00 16.44 8.86
C ILE A 192 23.71 17.24 8.75
N GLU A 193 23.41 17.78 7.57
CA GLU A 193 22.18 18.52 7.31
C GLU A 193 20.92 17.63 7.36
N ASP A 194 21.04 16.39 6.87
CA ASP A 194 20.00 15.37 7.00
C ASP A 194 19.71 15.03 8.47
N PHE A 195 20.75 14.75 9.25
CA PHE A 195 20.67 14.49 10.68
C PHE A 195 20.12 15.67 11.47
N ALA A 196 20.52 16.90 11.10
CA ALA A 196 20.13 18.10 11.83
C ALA A 196 18.66 18.44 11.65
N TYR A 197 18.12 18.33 10.43
CA TYR A 197 16.71 18.63 10.19
C TYR A 197 16.08 17.97 8.96
N ARG A 198 16.81 17.75 7.84
CA ARG A 198 16.13 17.38 6.57
C ARG A 198 15.48 16.02 6.64
N ALA A 199 16.09 15.02 7.28
CA ALA A 199 15.49 13.69 7.37
C ALA A 199 14.16 13.75 8.14
N LEU A 200 14.14 14.39 9.31
CA LEU A 200 12.92 14.55 10.09
C LEU A 200 11.87 15.43 9.39
N HIS A 201 12.25 16.59 8.85
CA HIS A 201 11.31 17.51 8.22
C HIS A 201 10.75 16.97 6.90
N THR A 202 11.58 16.34 6.08
CA THR A 202 11.19 15.77 4.78
C THR A 202 10.49 14.41 4.94
N GLY A 203 10.77 13.70 6.04
CA GLY A 203 10.09 12.45 6.38
C GLY A 203 8.69 12.63 6.97
N CYS A 204 8.27 13.85 7.28
CA CYS A 204 6.96 14.17 7.84
C CYS A 204 5.98 14.72 6.82
N LEU A 205 4.70 14.65 7.15
CA LEU A 205 3.64 15.36 6.44
C LEU A 205 3.11 16.50 7.32
N THR A 206 2.92 17.66 6.72
CA THR A 206 2.17 18.77 7.34
C THR A 206 0.71 18.37 7.55
N HIS A 207 0.02 19.08 8.45
CA HIS A 207 -1.42 18.90 8.65
C HIS A 207 -2.20 18.95 7.33
N THR A 208 -1.95 19.96 6.49
CA THR A 208 -2.62 20.07 5.18
C THR A 208 -2.35 18.87 4.29
N GLN A 209 -1.12 18.34 4.26
CA GLN A 209 -0.80 17.14 3.47
C GLN A 209 -1.50 15.89 4.03
N VAL A 210 -1.63 15.75 5.35
CA VAL A 210 -2.37 14.65 5.97
C VAL A 210 -3.87 14.73 5.64
N GLU A 211 -4.48 15.92 5.72
CA GLU A 211 -5.88 16.11 5.33
C GLU A 211 -6.10 15.86 3.84
N THR A 212 -5.17 16.25 2.98
CA THR A 212 -5.22 15.89 1.55
C THR A 212 -5.18 14.38 1.35
N LEU A 213 -4.32 13.66 2.08
CA LEU A 213 -4.28 12.19 2.01
C LEU A 213 -5.57 11.54 2.53
N ARG A 214 -6.23 12.12 3.54
CA ARG A 214 -7.56 11.65 3.97
C ARG A 214 -8.56 11.71 2.85
N ALA A 215 -8.67 12.89 2.23
CA ALA A 215 -9.60 13.11 1.14
C ALA A 215 -9.37 12.12 -0.02
N ILE A 216 -8.11 11.77 -0.31
CA ILE A 216 -7.76 10.76 -1.33
C ILE A 216 -8.25 9.35 -0.96
N TYR A 217 -8.17 8.98 0.33
CA TYR A 217 -8.55 7.67 0.84
C TYR A 217 -9.94 7.61 1.46
N GLU A 218 -10.76 8.63 1.24
CA GLU A 218 -12.19 8.67 1.57
C GLU A 218 -13.02 8.52 0.30
N PRO A 219 -14.24 7.95 0.40
CA PRO A 219 -15.14 7.89 -0.74
C PRO A 219 -15.57 9.30 -1.16
N LEU A 220 -15.76 9.50 -2.47
CA LEU A 220 -16.41 10.69 -3.00
C LEU A 220 -17.92 10.56 -2.81
N VAL A 221 -18.50 11.51 -2.09
CA VAL A 221 -19.95 11.60 -1.83
C VAL A 221 -20.51 12.90 -2.37
N ASP A 222 -21.80 12.92 -2.68
CA ASP A 222 -22.50 14.12 -3.09
C ASP A 222 -23.04 14.96 -1.92
N ALA A 223 -23.75 16.04 -2.26
CA ALA A 223 -24.33 16.96 -1.29
C ALA A 223 -25.38 16.32 -0.37
N ALA A 224 -25.99 15.20 -0.78
CA ALA A 224 -26.92 14.41 0.04
C ALA A 224 -26.20 13.35 0.90
N GLY A 225 -24.89 13.14 0.65
CA GLY A 225 -24.09 12.10 1.27
C GLY A 225 -24.16 10.76 0.54
N ASP A 226 -24.72 10.73 -0.67
CA ASP A 226 -24.79 9.52 -1.49
C ASP A 226 -23.43 9.24 -2.15
N LEU A 227 -23.09 7.95 -2.27
CA LEU A 227 -21.79 7.52 -2.79
C LEU A 227 -21.71 7.73 -4.32
N VAL A 228 -20.84 8.65 -4.74
CA VAL A 228 -20.49 8.87 -6.15
C VAL A 228 -19.47 7.83 -6.58
N TYR A 229 -18.30 7.81 -5.94
CA TYR A 229 -17.21 6.90 -6.29
C TYR A 229 -16.45 6.44 -5.04
N PRO A 230 -16.03 5.16 -4.94
CA PRO A 230 -15.25 4.70 -3.79
C PRO A 230 -13.89 5.38 -3.73
N ARG A 231 -13.26 5.32 -2.55
CA ARG A 231 -11.90 5.84 -2.33
C ARG A 231 -10.90 5.19 -3.27
N LEU A 232 -9.74 5.81 -3.46
CA LEU A 232 -8.57 5.12 -4.00
C LEU A 232 -8.11 4.04 -2.99
N GLN A 233 -7.80 2.83 -3.46
CA GLN A 233 -7.22 1.83 -2.54
C GLN A 233 -5.78 2.21 -2.16
N PRO A 234 -5.41 2.10 -0.87
CA PRO A 234 -4.01 2.15 -0.46
C PRO A 234 -3.25 1.02 -1.15
N GLY A 235 -2.11 1.32 -1.78
CA GLY A 235 -1.56 0.38 -2.74
C GLY A 235 -0.88 1.02 -3.92
N ALA A 236 -1.48 2.12 -4.37
CA ALA A 236 -1.38 2.65 -5.72
C ALA A 236 -0.31 3.75 -5.87
N GLU A 237 0.34 4.11 -4.76
CA GLU A 237 1.21 5.29 -4.63
C GLU A 237 2.52 5.12 -5.40
N LEU A 238 2.88 3.90 -5.77
CA LEU A 238 4.05 3.59 -6.60
C LEU A 238 3.68 3.07 -7.99
N THR A 239 2.39 3.03 -8.32
CA THR A 239 1.86 2.31 -9.49
C THR A 239 0.88 3.17 -10.29
N GLY A 240 1.24 4.44 -10.51
CA GLY A 240 0.57 5.35 -11.44
C GLY A 240 -0.25 6.46 -10.78
N ALA A 241 -0.66 6.33 -9.52
CA ALA A 241 -1.49 7.35 -8.88
C ALA A 241 -0.81 8.72 -8.76
N PRO A 242 0.48 8.84 -8.40
CA PRO A 242 1.14 10.15 -8.36
C PRO A 242 1.18 10.84 -9.71
N GLN A 243 1.43 10.09 -10.77
CA GLN A 243 1.52 10.62 -12.14
C GLN A 243 0.14 10.98 -12.69
N THR A 244 -0.90 10.26 -12.26
CA THR A 244 -2.28 10.46 -12.74
C THR A 244 -2.98 11.59 -12.00
N TYR A 245 -2.86 11.64 -10.67
CA TYR A 245 -3.70 12.48 -9.81
C TYR A 245 -2.93 13.47 -8.93
N PHE A 246 -1.69 13.17 -8.51
CA PHE A 246 -0.99 13.97 -7.50
C PHE A 246 0.04 14.94 -8.10
N THR A 247 -0.17 15.39 -9.34
CA THR A 247 0.76 16.26 -10.07
C THR A 247 0.50 17.76 -9.87
N GLY A 248 -0.57 18.12 -9.15
CA GLY A 248 -1.01 19.51 -9.00
C GLY A 248 -1.65 20.10 -10.27
N ARG A 249 -1.99 19.25 -11.26
CA ARG A 249 -2.67 19.64 -12.50
C ARG A 249 -4.03 18.95 -12.58
N PRO A 250 -5.07 19.62 -13.13
CA PRO A 250 -6.35 18.97 -13.40
C PRO A 250 -6.16 17.73 -14.27
N PHE A 251 -6.87 16.66 -13.91
CA PHE A 251 -6.85 15.42 -14.67
C PHE A 251 -7.52 15.62 -16.03
N GLY A 252 -6.96 15.02 -17.10
CA GLY A 252 -7.44 15.21 -18.47
C GLY A 252 -8.91 14.81 -18.67
N ALA A 253 -9.44 13.88 -17.85
CA ALA A 253 -10.85 13.52 -17.92
C ALA A 253 -11.81 14.63 -17.45
N ALA A 254 -11.32 15.75 -16.94
CA ALA A 254 -12.14 16.95 -16.73
C ALA A 254 -12.76 17.47 -18.05
N ASP A 255 -12.22 17.07 -19.20
CA ASP A 255 -12.82 17.27 -20.54
C ASP A 255 -14.24 16.70 -20.63
N TRP A 256 -14.58 15.66 -19.84
CA TRP A 256 -15.94 15.14 -19.74
C TRP A 256 -16.92 16.23 -19.26
N PHE A 257 -16.59 16.91 -18.16
CA PHE A 257 -17.41 18.00 -17.66
C PHE A 257 -17.47 19.16 -18.65
N LYS A 258 -16.32 19.51 -19.20
CA LYS A 258 -16.17 20.62 -20.14
C LYS A 258 -17.01 20.44 -21.42
N TYR A 259 -16.84 19.33 -22.12
CA TYR A 259 -17.40 19.16 -23.46
C TYR A 259 -18.70 18.34 -23.49
N ALA A 260 -18.92 17.43 -22.53
CA ALA A 260 -20.10 16.56 -22.53
C ALA A 260 -21.19 17.05 -21.56
N ILE A 261 -20.83 17.49 -20.35
CA ILE A 261 -21.80 17.89 -19.33
C ILE A 261 -22.23 19.35 -19.49
N PHE A 262 -21.27 20.27 -19.53
CA PHE A 262 -21.56 21.70 -19.64
C PHE A 262 -21.61 22.20 -21.08
N ASN A 263 -20.95 21.48 -22.00
CA ASN A 263 -20.76 21.93 -23.38
C ASN A 263 -20.20 23.37 -23.43
N ASP A 264 -19.22 23.64 -22.56
CA ASP A 264 -18.58 24.95 -22.40
C ASP A 264 -17.05 24.80 -22.43
N SER A 265 -16.43 25.21 -23.54
CA SER A 265 -14.98 25.18 -23.71
C SER A 265 -14.21 26.17 -22.81
N GLY A 266 -14.91 27.08 -22.13
CA GLY A 266 -14.36 28.02 -21.16
C GLY A 266 -14.43 27.56 -19.71
N TRP A 267 -15.12 26.45 -19.40
CA TRP A 267 -15.29 25.97 -18.03
C TRP A 267 -13.93 25.62 -17.38
N ASP A 268 -13.76 26.06 -16.12
CA ASP A 268 -12.54 25.87 -15.34
C ASP A 268 -12.67 24.63 -14.44
N PRO A 269 -11.84 23.59 -14.64
CA PRO A 269 -11.89 22.37 -13.84
C PRO A 269 -11.56 22.57 -12.35
N LEU A 270 -10.96 23.70 -11.96
CA LEU A 270 -10.73 24.03 -10.55
C LEU A 270 -12.00 24.49 -9.83
N THR A 271 -13.10 24.70 -10.56
CA THR A 271 -14.40 25.08 -10.00
C THR A 271 -15.35 23.89 -9.81
N LEU A 272 -14.89 22.66 -10.07
CA LEU A 272 -15.69 21.44 -9.92
C LEU A 272 -16.26 21.31 -8.49
N GLU A 273 -17.56 21.14 -8.39
CA GLU A 273 -18.29 21.06 -7.12
C GLU A 273 -19.32 19.91 -7.09
N PRO A 274 -19.92 19.61 -5.92
CA PRO A 274 -20.85 18.49 -5.81
C PRO A 274 -22.06 18.52 -6.74
N ALA A 275 -22.58 19.71 -7.07
CA ALA A 275 -23.68 19.86 -8.01
C ALA A 275 -23.32 19.33 -9.41
N ASP A 276 -22.04 19.38 -9.80
CA ASP A 276 -21.59 19.04 -11.15
C ASP A 276 -21.63 17.54 -11.40
N TYR A 277 -21.14 16.73 -10.46
CA TYR A 277 -21.20 15.28 -10.61
C TYR A 277 -22.60 14.71 -10.33
N VAL A 278 -23.44 15.40 -9.54
CA VAL A 278 -24.88 15.10 -9.48
C VAL A 278 -25.54 15.35 -10.84
N LEU A 279 -25.25 16.48 -11.49
CA LEU A 279 -25.74 16.76 -12.83
C LEU A 279 -25.24 15.72 -13.84
N SER A 280 -23.95 15.37 -13.81
CA SER A 280 -23.39 14.35 -14.70
C SER A 280 -24.07 12.99 -14.54
N SER A 281 -24.35 12.58 -13.29
CA SER A 281 -25.08 11.34 -13.02
C SER A 281 -26.54 11.42 -13.47
N ALA A 282 -27.22 12.55 -13.25
CA ALA A 282 -28.60 12.74 -13.68
C ALA A 282 -28.75 12.74 -15.22
N LEU A 283 -27.77 13.29 -15.94
CA LEU A 283 -27.76 13.28 -17.41
C LEU A 283 -27.48 11.90 -17.98
N ASN A 284 -26.55 11.14 -17.36
CA ASN A 284 -26.11 9.79 -17.76
C ASN A 284 -26.20 9.56 -19.29
N LEU A 285 -25.47 10.39 -20.04
CA LEU A 285 -25.58 10.46 -21.50
C LEU A 285 -25.44 9.07 -22.10
N PHE A 286 -26.51 8.57 -22.74
CA PHE A 286 -26.57 7.24 -23.36
C PHE A 286 -26.28 6.06 -22.43
N ASN A 287 -26.56 6.19 -21.13
CA ASN A 287 -26.24 5.19 -20.12
C ASN A 287 -24.73 4.87 -20.02
N ILE A 288 -23.87 5.87 -20.24
CA ILE A 288 -22.41 5.71 -20.20
C ILE A 288 -21.88 5.25 -18.84
N GLU A 289 -22.63 5.45 -17.76
CA GLU A 289 -22.29 4.96 -16.43
C GLU A 289 -22.04 3.44 -16.43
N THR A 290 -22.75 2.70 -17.30
CA THR A 290 -22.55 1.25 -17.52
C THR A 290 -22.61 0.46 -16.20
N PHE A 291 -23.57 0.81 -15.34
CA PHE A 291 -23.69 0.27 -13.99
C PHE A 291 -24.96 -0.56 -13.77
N ASP A 292 -25.54 -1.10 -14.84
CA ASP A 292 -26.72 -1.99 -14.76
C ASP A 292 -26.36 -3.32 -14.10
N GLY A 293 -27.04 -3.64 -12.99
CA GLY A 293 -26.84 -4.89 -12.25
C GLY A 293 -27.58 -6.10 -12.84
N ASP A 294 -28.54 -5.92 -13.74
CA ASP A 294 -29.31 -7.03 -14.30
C ASP A 294 -28.62 -7.63 -15.54
N LEU A 295 -27.87 -8.71 -15.31
CA LEU A 295 -27.21 -9.47 -16.38
C LEU A 295 -28.03 -10.68 -16.87
N SER A 296 -29.33 -10.75 -16.56
CA SER A 296 -30.19 -11.90 -16.88
C SER A 296 -30.22 -12.23 -18.37
N ALA A 297 -30.32 -11.21 -19.23
CA ALA A 297 -30.33 -11.41 -20.68
C ALA A 297 -29.01 -12.00 -21.19
N PHE A 298 -27.88 -11.59 -20.61
CA PHE A 298 -26.56 -12.11 -20.97
C PHE A 298 -26.40 -13.57 -20.50
N ARG A 299 -26.79 -13.86 -19.25
CA ARG A 299 -26.81 -15.22 -18.69
C ARG A 299 -27.70 -16.16 -19.52
N ALA A 300 -28.90 -15.72 -19.90
CA ALA A 300 -29.86 -16.52 -20.67
C ALA A 300 -29.35 -16.96 -22.05
N ARG A 301 -28.42 -16.18 -22.64
CA ARG A 301 -27.75 -16.55 -23.90
C ARG A 301 -26.49 -17.39 -23.71
N GLY A 302 -26.21 -17.85 -22.48
CA GLY A 302 -25.04 -18.67 -22.16
C GLY A 302 -23.72 -17.89 -22.07
N GLY A 303 -23.75 -16.55 -22.09
CA GLY A 303 -22.55 -15.73 -22.06
C GLY A 303 -21.74 -15.91 -20.78
N LYS A 304 -20.42 -15.76 -20.87
CA LYS A 304 -19.46 -15.84 -19.73
C LYS A 304 -18.66 -14.54 -19.60
N ILE A 305 -18.53 -14.02 -18.38
CA ILE A 305 -17.74 -12.83 -18.04
C ILE A 305 -16.66 -13.24 -17.04
N LEU A 306 -15.40 -13.05 -17.46
CA LEU A 306 -14.25 -13.01 -16.57
C LEU A 306 -13.88 -11.55 -16.35
N HIS A 307 -14.13 -11.04 -15.16
CA HIS A 307 -13.76 -9.70 -14.73
C HIS A 307 -12.51 -9.80 -13.87
N TYR A 308 -11.55 -8.89 -14.06
CA TYR A 308 -10.40 -8.77 -13.17
C TYR A 308 -10.12 -7.29 -12.84
N HIS A 309 -9.46 -7.04 -11.72
CA HIS A 309 -8.94 -5.71 -11.37
C HIS A 309 -7.63 -5.85 -10.60
N GLY A 310 -6.63 -5.03 -10.94
CA GLY A 310 -5.37 -4.94 -10.22
C GLY A 310 -5.51 -4.25 -8.86
N LEU A 311 -4.95 -4.83 -7.80
CA LEU A 311 -5.06 -4.29 -6.44
C LEU A 311 -4.11 -3.11 -6.16
N ALA A 312 -3.24 -2.76 -7.10
CA ALA A 312 -2.39 -1.58 -7.06
C ALA A 312 -2.72 -0.62 -8.22
N ASP A 313 -3.96 -0.62 -8.71
CA ASP A 313 -4.37 0.24 -9.83
C ASP A 313 -4.36 1.72 -9.44
N GLY A 314 -3.38 2.49 -9.94
CA GLY A 314 -3.26 3.91 -9.68
C GLY A 314 -4.15 4.82 -10.52
N THR A 315 -5.01 4.25 -11.36
CA THR A 315 -5.88 5.01 -12.28
C THR A 315 -7.33 4.79 -11.92
N ILE A 316 -7.82 3.55 -11.86
CA ILE A 316 -9.20 3.24 -11.51
C ILE A 316 -9.19 2.52 -10.17
N SER A 317 -9.96 3.00 -9.20
CA SER A 317 -10.02 2.32 -7.90
C SER A 317 -10.53 0.89 -8.05
N SER A 318 -9.73 -0.05 -7.56
CA SER A 318 -10.07 -1.47 -7.48
C SER A 318 -11.21 -1.76 -6.50
N GLU A 319 -11.59 -0.80 -5.64
CA GLU A 319 -12.78 -0.92 -4.79
C GLU A 319 -14.09 -0.81 -5.58
N ASN A 320 -14.07 -0.23 -6.78
CA ASN A 320 -15.27 -0.10 -7.62
C ASN A 320 -15.73 -1.42 -8.24
N SER A 321 -14.80 -2.33 -8.53
CA SER A 321 -15.14 -3.65 -9.11
C SER A 321 -15.90 -4.58 -8.15
N PRO A 322 -15.49 -4.72 -6.87
CA PRO A 322 -16.32 -5.36 -5.85
C PRO A 322 -17.68 -4.67 -5.69
N ARG A 323 -17.74 -3.33 -5.69
CA ARG A 323 -19.02 -2.57 -5.62
C ARG A 323 -19.97 -3.01 -6.75
N TYR A 324 -19.47 -3.12 -7.98
CA TYR A 324 -20.26 -3.59 -9.11
C TYR A 324 -20.65 -5.08 -8.99
N TYR A 325 -19.73 -5.96 -8.58
CA TYR A 325 -20.05 -7.37 -8.33
C TYR A 325 -21.19 -7.54 -7.32
N GLU A 326 -21.13 -6.82 -6.21
CA GLU A 326 -22.19 -6.85 -5.19
C GLU A 326 -23.48 -6.19 -5.67
N HIS A 327 -23.40 -5.19 -6.55
CA HIS A 327 -24.58 -4.60 -7.19
C HIS A 327 -25.30 -5.62 -8.09
N VAL A 328 -24.55 -6.37 -8.92
CA VAL A 328 -25.10 -7.46 -9.74
C VAL A 328 -25.73 -8.55 -8.87
N SER A 329 -25.01 -9.00 -7.84
CA SER A 329 -25.48 -9.99 -6.86
C SER A 329 -26.83 -9.60 -6.25
N ARG A 330 -26.94 -8.36 -5.74
CA ARG A 330 -28.17 -7.84 -5.14
C ARG A 330 -29.30 -7.68 -6.17
N THR A 331 -29.00 -7.14 -7.34
CA THR A 331 -30.00 -6.85 -8.38
C THR A 331 -30.63 -8.12 -8.94
N MET A 332 -29.82 -9.15 -9.16
CA MET A 332 -30.29 -10.45 -9.65
C MET A 332 -30.79 -11.39 -8.55
N GLY A 333 -30.62 -11.02 -7.27
CA GLY A 333 -30.91 -11.91 -6.13
C GLY A 333 -30.07 -13.19 -6.14
N ALA A 334 -28.84 -13.13 -6.65
CA ALA A 334 -27.98 -14.27 -6.93
C ALA A 334 -26.69 -14.21 -6.10
N GLY A 335 -26.52 -15.16 -5.17
CA GLY A 335 -25.27 -15.28 -4.41
C GLY A 335 -24.08 -15.73 -5.26
N PRO A 336 -22.84 -15.72 -4.70
CA PRO A 336 -21.63 -15.99 -5.46
C PRO A 336 -21.65 -17.31 -6.24
N ALA A 337 -22.19 -18.39 -5.65
CA ALA A 337 -22.29 -19.69 -6.33
C ALA A 337 -23.19 -19.66 -7.59
N ALA A 338 -24.26 -18.85 -7.60
CA ALA A 338 -25.13 -18.68 -8.75
C ALA A 338 -24.50 -17.76 -9.81
N LEU A 339 -23.78 -16.71 -9.37
CA LEU A 339 -23.01 -15.87 -10.28
C LEU A 339 -21.87 -16.63 -10.94
N ASP A 340 -21.21 -17.56 -10.23
CA ASP A 340 -20.08 -18.36 -10.72
C ASP A 340 -20.40 -19.19 -11.97
N GLU A 341 -21.68 -19.39 -12.30
CA GLU A 341 -22.13 -20.02 -13.54
C GLU A 341 -21.79 -19.20 -14.80
N PHE A 342 -21.72 -17.87 -14.69
CA PHE A 342 -21.59 -16.97 -15.84
C PHE A 342 -20.76 -15.70 -15.60
N TYR A 343 -20.54 -15.28 -14.35
CA TYR A 343 -19.80 -14.07 -13.99
C TYR A 343 -18.84 -14.34 -12.84
N ARG A 344 -17.53 -14.31 -13.13
CA ARG A 344 -16.47 -14.51 -12.14
C ARG A 344 -15.56 -13.28 -12.10
N PHE A 345 -15.30 -12.78 -10.89
CA PHE A 345 -14.43 -11.63 -10.65
C PHE A 345 -13.15 -12.05 -9.91
N PHE A 346 -11.99 -11.59 -10.39
CA PHE A 346 -10.66 -11.91 -9.84
C PHE A 346 -9.91 -10.64 -9.43
N ARG A 347 -9.40 -10.61 -8.20
CA ARG A 347 -8.57 -9.50 -7.71
C ARG A 347 -7.10 -9.88 -7.83
N ILE A 348 -6.36 -9.12 -8.64
CA ILE A 348 -4.99 -9.47 -9.03
C ILE A 348 -4.01 -8.73 -8.12
N SER A 349 -3.38 -9.46 -7.20
CA SER A 349 -2.48 -8.87 -6.21
C SER A 349 -1.21 -8.33 -6.86
N GLY A 350 -0.90 -7.05 -6.61
CA GLY A 350 0.31 -6.38 -7.11
C GLY A 350 0.29 -6.04 -8.59
N MET A 351 -0.86 -6.14 -9.25
CA MET A 351 -1.08 -5.59 -10.59
C MET A 351 -1.43 -4.09 -10.49
N ALA A 352 -0.77 -3.27 -11.31
CA ALA A 352 -1.08 -1.84 -11.48
C ALA A 352 -2.27 -1.62 -12.44
N HIS A 353 -2.35 -0.47 -13.11
CA HIS A 353 -3.43 -0.23 -14.07
C HIS A 353 -3.33 -1.17 -15.28
N CYS A 354 -4.21 -2.17 -15.31
CA CYS A 354 -4.34 -3.18 -16.35
C CYS A 354 -3.13 -4.10 -16.62
N GLY A 355 -2.00 -3.92 -15.96
CA GLY A 355 -0.76 -4.68 -16.15
C GLY A 355 0.39 -4.05 -15.36
N GLY A 356 1.57 -4.67 -15.38
CA GLY A 356 2.72 -4.21 -14.58
C GLY A 356 2.43 -4.20 -13.07
N GLY A 357 3.23 -3.47 -12.31
CA GLY A 357 3.19 -3.45 -10.85
C GLY A 357 4.13 -4.48 -10.19
N PRO A 358 4.23 -4.48 -8.86
CA PRO A 358 5.27 -5.22 -8.12
C PRO A 358 4.96 -6.71 -7.91
N GLY A 359 3.81 -7.20 -8.37
CA GLY A 359 3.35 -8.56 -8.10
C GLY A 359 3.31 -9.48 -9.31
N ALA A 360 2.64 -10.62 -9.11
CA ALA A 360 2.34 -11.60 -10.14
C ALA A 360 1.23 -11.11 -11.08
N ALA A 361 1.53 -10.08 -11.88
CA ALA A 361 0.56 -9.33 -12.68
C ALA A 361 0.39 -9.83 -14.12
N PHE A 362 1.25 -10.71 -14.62
CA PHE A 362 1.17 -11.20 -15.99
C PHE A 362 0.14 -12.33 -16.06
N ILE A 363 -1.09 -12.00 -16.44
CA ILE A 363 -2.25 -12.91 -16.49
C ILE A 363 -2.78 -13.14 -17.93
N GLY A 364 -2.08 -12.67 -18.96
CA GLY A 364 -2.49 -12.84 -20.36
C GLY A 364 -3.70 -12.02 -20.82
N ASN A 365 -4.02 -10.90 -20.15
CA ASN A 365 -5.11 -10.00 -20.56
C ASN A 365 -4.77 -9.09 -21.76
N ARG A 366 -3.48 -8.94 -22.06
CA ARG A 366 -2.91 -8.13 -23.16
C ARG A 366 -1.67 -8.81 -23.68
N ALA A 367 -1.28 -8.53 -24.93
CA ALA A 367 -0.06 -9.08 -25.53
C ALA A 367 1.20 -8.86 -24.66
N GLN A 368 1.31 -7.71 -24.01
CA GLN A 368 2.43 -7.36 -23.12
C GLN A 368 2.42 -8.08 -21.77
N SER A 369 1.31 -8.72 -21.41
CA SER A 369 1.11 -9.40 -20.13
C SER A 369 0.95 -10.90 -20.28
N VAL A 370 1.25 -11.45 -21.46
CA VAL A 370 1.27 -12.90 -21.73
C VAL A 370 2.52 -13.51 -21.11
N ALA A 371 2.34 -14.43 -20.17
CA ALA A 371 3.40 -15.29 -19.69
C ALA A 371 3.48 -16.59 -20.52
N ASP A 372 2.33 -17.21 -20.74
CA ASP A 372 2.13 -18.34 -21.65
C ASP A 372 0.64 -18.40 -22.09
N LEU A 373 0.26 -19.49 -22.76
CA LEU A 373 -1.10 -19.71 -23.29
C LEU A 373 -1.90 -20.77 -22.51
N ASP A 374 -1.40 -21.26 -21.38
CA ASP A 374 -2.18 -22.15 -20.51
C ASP A 374 -3.43 -21.40 -20.01
N PRO A 375 -4.65 -21.97 -20.15
CA PRO A 375 -5.88 -21.35 -19.64
C PRO A 375 -5.85 -21.00 -18.14
N GLU A 376 -5.00 -21.61 -17.33
CA GLU A 376 -4.83 -21.20 -15.93
C GLU A 376 -4.00 -19.92 -15.77
N ASN A 377 -3.12 -19.61 -16.73
CA ASN A 377 -2.16 -18.49 -16.67
C ASN A 377 -2.53 -17.34 -17.62
N ASN A 378 -3.55 -17.55 -18.46
CA ASN A 378 -3.96 -16.66 -19.51
C ASN A 378 -5.48 -16.47 -19.51
N VAL A 379 -5.96 -15.29 -19.10
CA VAL A 379 -7.40 -15.01 -18.94
C VAL A 379 -8.18 -15.07 -20.26
N LEU A 380 -7.54 -14.79 -21.41
CA LEU A 380 -8.21 -14.96 -22.70
C LEU A 380 -8.47 -16.44 -22.96
N MET A 381 -7.45 -17.28 -22.77
CA MET A 381 -7.58 -18.73 -22.93
C MET A 381 -8.49 -19.35 -21.85
N ALA A 382 -8.55 -18.78 -20.64
CA ALA A 382 -9.49 -19.18 -19.59
C ALA A 382 -10.95 -18.98 -20.02
N VAL A 383 -11.26 -17.86 -20.66
CA VAL A 383 -12.62 -17.57 -21.17
C VAL A 383 -12.96 -18.50 -22.33
N VAL A 384 -12.02 -18.75 -23.26
CA VAL A 384 -12.21 -19.73 -24.34
C VAL A 384 -12.56 -21.10 -23.76
N ARG A 385 -11.75 -21.60 -22.83
CA ARG A 385 -11.98 -22.89 -22.16
C ARG A 385 -13.33 -22.93 -21.43
N TRP A 386 -13.71 -21.84 -20.78
CA TRP A 386 -14.99 -21.76 -20.07
C TRP A 386 -16.19 -21.80 -21.03
N VAL A 387 -16.11 -21.08 -22.15
CA VAL A 387 -17.19 -21.02 -23.14
C VAL A 387 -17.32 -22.33 -23.92
N GLU A 388 -16.20 -22.92 -24.36
CA GLU A 388 -16.20 -24.06 -25.28
C GLU A 388 -16.26 -25.41 -24.57
N GLU A 389 -15.62 -25.54 -23.40
CA GLU A 389 -15.52 -26.79 -22.65
C GLU A 389 -16.36 -26.80 -21.36
N GLY A 390 -16.96 -25.67 -21.00
CA GLY A 390 -17.69 -25.50 -19.73
C GLY A 390 -16.77 -25.48 -18.50
N ALA A 391 -15.44 -25.45 -18.68
CA ALA A 391 -14.47 -25.54 -17.59
C ALA A 391 -14.07 -24.14 -17.07
N ALA A 392 -14.91 -23.61 -16.17
CA ALA A 392 -14.75 -22.30 -15.57
C ALA A 392 -13.47 -22.17 -14.71
N PRO A 393 -12.80 -20.99 -14.70
CA PRO A 393 -11.58 -20.80 -13.93
C PRO A 393 -11.86 -20.66 -12.42
N GLU A 394 -11.26 -21.51 -11.59
CA GLU A 394 -11.36 -21.39 -10.12
C GLU A 394 -10.44 -20.30 -9.55
N PHE A 395 -9.33 -20.05 -10.24
CA PHE A 395 -8.36 -18.99 -9.98
C PHE A 395 -7.82 -18.47 -11.32
N VAL A 396 -7.12 -17.34 -11.28
CA VAL A 396 -6.28 -16.87 -12.39
C VAL A 396 -4.86 -16.84 -11.88
N ARG A 397 -3.95 -17.65 -12.46
CA ARG A 397 -2.55 -17.60 -12.11
C ARG A 397 -1.89 -16.42 -12.81
N GLY A 398 -1.22 -15.59 -12.03
CA GLY A 398 -0.35 -14.55 -12.57
C GLY A 398 1.12 -14.91 -12.39
N THR A 399 1.95 -14.35 -13.24
CA THR A 399 3.42 -14.49 -13.20
C THR A 399 4.05 -13.16 -12.81
N ALA A 400 5.02 -13.22 -11.91
CA ALA A 400 5.94 -12.13 -11.61
C ALA A 400 7.29 -12.43 -12.25
N TYR A 401 7.88 -11.45 -12.92
CA TYR A 401 9.20 -11.58 -13.53
C TYR A 401 10.26 -10.83 -12.73
N VAL A 402 11.49 -11.34 -12.73
CA VAL A 402 12.63 -10.65 -12.14
C VAL A 402 12.81 -9.31 -12.84
N GLY A 403 12.82 -8.21 -12.09
CA GLY A 403 12.90 -6.86 -12.66
C GLY A 403 11.68 -6.42 -13.47
N GLY A 404 10.54 -7.14 -13.37
CA GLY A 404 9.28 -6.75 -14.00
C GLY A 404 9.18 -7.02 -15.51
N SER A 405 10.16 -7.73 -16.10
CA SER A 405 10.15 -8.09 -17.53
C SER A 405 10.61 -9.54 -17.74
N GLY A 406 10.11 -10.18 -18.79
CA GLY A 406 10.39 -11.58 -19.11
C GLY A 406 11.87 -11.91 -19.37
N GLU A 407 12.73 -10.89 -19.57
CA GLU A 407 14.14 -11.07 -19.93
C GLU A 407 14.96 -11.77 -18.85
N ALA A 408 14.69 -11.48 -17.58
CA ALA A 408 15.44 -12.03 -16.44
C ALA A 408 14.79 -13.30 -15.84
N GLY A 409 13.77 -13.84 -16.50
CA GLY A 409 13.08 -15.05 -16.07
C GLY A 409 12.00 -14.82 -15.01
N VAL A 410 11.23 -15.88 -14.74
CA VAL A 410 10.14 -15.88 -13.77
C VAL A 410 10.71 -15.79 -12.35
N ASP A 411 10.20 -14.87 -11.54
CA ASP A 411 10.52 -14.79 -10.12
C ASP A 411 9.59 -15.70 -9.29
N PHE A 412 8.28 -15.56 -9.47
CA PHE A 412 7.28 -16.40 -8.81
C PHE A 412 5.94 -16.36 -9.53
N THR A 413 5.05 -17.29 -9.17
CA THR A 413 3.64 -17.31 -9.61
C THR A 413 2.70 -17.18 -8.42
N ARG A 414 1.47 -16.72 -8.68
CA ARG A 414 0.40 -16.68 -7.68
C ARG A 414 -0.94 -17.02 -8.31
N ARG A 415 -1.68 -17.94 -7.70
CA ARG A 415 -3.10 -18.18 -8.01
C ARG A 415 -3.96 -17.09 -7.37
N HIS A 416 -4.45 -16.14 -8.16
CA HIS A 416 -5.33 -15.07 -7.69
C HIS A 416 -6.75 -15.59 -7.48
N CYS A 417 -7.30 -15.26 -6.31
CA CYS A 417 -8.58 -15.80 -5.87
C CYS A 417 -9.76 -15.14 -6.57
N ARG A 418 -10.78 -15.96 -6.84
CA ARG A 418 -12.11 -15.49 -7.21
C ARG A 418 -12.78 -14.79 -6.02
N TRP A 419 -13.31 -13.58 -6.24
CA TRP A 419 -14.12 -12.84 -5.26
C TRP A 419 -15.36 -13.66 -4.85
N PRO A 420 -15.80 -13.62 -3.57
CA PRO A 420 -15.32 -12.79 -2.46
C PRO A 420 -14.07 -13.30 -1.75
N ARG A 421 -13.50 -14.44 -2.19
CA ARG A 421 -12.32 -15.01 -1.53
C ARG A 421 -11.12 -14.07 -1.63
N ARG A 422 -10.22 -14.25 -0.68
CA ARG A 422 -8.99 -13.50 -0.53
C ARG A 422 -7.82 -14.45 -0.33
N ASN A 423 -6.66 -14.03 -0.83
CA ASN A 423 -5.47 -14.86 -0.81
C ASN A 423 -4.73 -14.73 0.51
N VAL A 424 -4.35 -15.85 1.11
CA VAL A 424 -3.78 -15.90 2.47
C VAL A 424 -2.55 -16.76 2.49
N PHE A 425 -1.44 -16.17 2.92
CA PHE A 425 -0.22 -16.90 3.17
C PHE A 425 -0.35 -17.82 4.39
N ARG A 426 0.06 -19.08 4.25
CA ARG A 426 -0.05 -20.12 5.28
C ARG A 426 1.30 -20.52 5.90
N GLY A 427 2.38 -19.82 5.55
CA GLY A 427 3.74 -20.07 6.03
C GLY A 427 4.65 -20.70 4.97
N GLY A 428 5.98 -20.67 5.20
CA GLY A 428 6.98 -21.19 4.26
C GLY A 428 7.60 -20.10 3.36
N ASN A 429 7.86 -20.42 2.09
CA ASN A 429 8.35 -19.44 1.13
C ASN A 429 7.16 -18.75 0.43
N TYR A 430 7.02 -17.43 0.57
CA TYR A 430 5.91 -16.70 -0.03
C TYR A 430 5.90 -16.78 -1.57
N LYS A 431 7.04 -17.05 -2.22
CA LYS A 431 7.12 -17.23 -3.68
C LYS A 431 6.52 -18.56 -4.17
N ASP A 432 6.35 -19.54 -3.29
CA ASP A 432 5.62 -20.76 -3.62
C ASP A 432 4.12 -20.44 -3.66
N GLU A 433 3.45 -20.75 -4.78
CA GLU A 433 2.01 -20.54 -4.90
C GLU A 433 1.19 -21.45 -3.97
N ASN A 434 1.72 -22.61 -3.60
CA ASN A 434 1.04 -23.58 -2.72
C ASN A 434 1.12 -23.19 -1.24
N ALA A 435 2.01 -22.26 -0.89
CA ALA A 435 2.05 -21.65 0.43
C ALA A 435 0.88 -20.69 0.69
N TRP A 436 -0.03 -20.54 -0.28
CA TRP A 436 -1.16 -19.62 -0.24
C TRP A 436 -2.47 -20.34 -0.45
N ALA A 437 -3.51 -19.87 0.22
CA ALA A 437 -4.86 -20.41 0.12
C ALA A 437 -5.88 -19.30 -0.09
N CYS A 438 -6.85 -19.57 -0.97
CA CYS A 438 -8.05 -18.75 -1.07
C CYS A 438 -8.99 -19.10 0.09
N VAL A 439 -9.31 -18.11 0.91
CA VAL A 439 -10.25 -18.25 2.03
C VAL A 439 -11.39 -17.25 1.87
N GLU A 440 -12.51 -17.52 2.51
CA GLU A 440 -13.66 -16.62 2.58
C GLU A 440 -13.38 -15.38 3.47
#